data_AF-A0A537E3X8-F1
#
_entry.id   AF-A0A537E3X8-F1
#
_cell.length_a   1.000
_cell.length_b   1.000
_cell.length_c   1.000
_cell.angle_alpha   90.00
_cell.angle_beta   90.00
_cell.angle_gamma   90.00
#
_symmetry.space_group_name_H-M   'P 1'
#
loop_
_entity.id
_entity.type
_entity.pdbx_description
1 polymer ?
#
loop_
_entity_poly.entity_id
_entity_poly.type
_entity_poly.pdbx_seq_one_letter_code
_entity_poly.pdbx_strand_id
1 'polypeptide(L)' 'MSRHHLAKRARKGQIENVVSGLCGVQAQRKSSLTEVTVKPFRNLSSARKQLVKEEAASFGEFMGTKVEVTIL' A
#
# COMPACT_ATOMS: atom_id res chain seq x y z
N MET A 1 -1.54 -30.66 17.68
CA MET A 1 -0.58 -29.69 18.28
C MET A 1 -0.57 -28.42 17.45
N SER A 2 -0.97 -27.30 18.04
CA SER A 2 -1.11 -25.99 17.37
C SER A 2 0.28 -25.41 17.04
N ARG A 3 0.59 -25.29 15.75
CA ARG A 3 1.82 -24.65 15.24
C ARG A 3 1.63 -23.14 15.24
N HIS A 4 1.83 -22.50 16.39
CA HIS A 4 1.85 -21.04 16.48
C HIS A 4 3.12 -20.50 15.79
N HIS A 5 3.02 -20.24 14.48
CA HIS A 5 3.95 -19.50 13.63
C HIS A 5 4.37 -18.10 14.16
N LEU A 6 3.73 -17.61 15.23
CA LEU A 6 4.03 -16.34 15.88
C LEU A 6 5.04 -16.44 17.05
N ALA A 7 5.48 -17.66 17.43
CA ALA A 7 6.37 -17.85 18.58
C ALA A 7 7.81 -17.33 18.36
N LYS A 8 8.23 -17.12 17.10
CA LYS A 8 9.53 -16.53 16.77
C LYS A 8 9.36 -15.07 16.41
N ARG A 9 9.91 -14.17 17.24
CA ARG A 9 10.08 -12.76 16.86
C ARG A 9 10.99 -12.68 15.63
N ALA A 10 10.53 -12.01 14.59
CA ALA A 10 11.37 -11.67 13.46
C ALA A 10 12.57 -10.83 13.95
N ARG A 11 13.74 -11.05 13.34
CA ARG A 11 14.93 -10.25 13.66
C ARG A 11 14.63 -8.78 13.39
N LYS A 12 15.13 -7.87 14.25
CA LYS A 12 14.89 -6.42 14.13
C LYS A 12 15.14 -5.89 12.71
N GLY A 13 16.23 -6.28 12.06
CA GLY A 13 16.53 -5.88 10.67
C GLY A 13 15.52 -6.38 9.61
N GLN A 14 14.85 -7.51 9.86
CA GLN A 14 13.76 -7.98 8.99
C GLN A 14 12.49 -7.15 9.18
N ILE A 15 12.19 -6.77 10.42
CA ILE A 15 11.10 -5.84 10.73
C ILE A 15 11.40 -4.48 10.13
N GLU A 16 12.63 -3.96 10.25
CA GLU A 16 13.04 -2.69 9.65
C GLU A 16 12.95 -2.71 8.13
N ASN A 17 13.30 -3.81 7.47
CA ASN A 17 13.12 -3.94 6.02
C ASN A 17 11.65 -3.85 5.61
N VAL A 18 10.76 -4.55 6.33
CA VAL A 18 9.31 -4.50 6.08
C VAL A 18 8.76 -3.10 6.36
N VAL A 19 9.10 -2.53 7.52
CA VAL A 19 8.62 -1.20 7.97
C VAL A 19 9.18 -0.09 7.07
N SER A 20 10.41 -0.21 6.57
CA SER A 20 11.00 0.74 5.62
C SER A 20 10.34 0.73 4.24
N GLY A 21 9.61 -0.35 3.91
CA GLY A 21 8.80 -0.47 2.72
C GLY A 21 7.33 -0.07 2.92
N LEU A 22 6.90 0.18 4.17
CA LEU A 22 5.56 0.65 4.43
C LEU A 22 5.40 2.06 3.86
N CYS A 23 4.25 2.35 3.29
CA CYS A 23 3.88 3.68 2.84
C CYS A 23 2.70 4.16 3.68
N GLY A 24 2.67 5.44 4.03
CA GLY A 24 1.44 6.04 4.53
C GLY A 24 0.46 6.09 3.38
N VAL A 25 -0.66 5.38 3.48
CA VAL A 25 -1.74 5.44 2.48
C VAL A 25 -2.95 6.11 3.14
N GLN A 26 -3.47 7.14 2.50
CA GLN A 26 -4.73 7.77 2.85
C GLN A 26 -5.69 7.61 1.68
N ALA A 27 -6.88 7.09 1.95
CA ALA A 27 -7.96 7.03 0.97
C ALA A 27 -9.14 7.87 1.44
N GLN A 28 -9.67 8.71 0.55
CA GLN A 28 -10.88 9.49 0.80
C GLN A 28 -11.90 9.19 -0.30
N ARG A 29 -13.08 8.75 0.11
CA ARG A 29 -14.21 8.54 -0.81
C ARG A 29 -15.02 9.83 -0.93
N LYS A 30 -15.12 10.37 -2.13
CA LYS A 30 -15.97 11.49 -2.54
C LYS A 30 -17.04 10.98 -3.51
N SER A 31 -18.13 10.44 -2.96
CA SER A 31 -19.24 9.88 -3.74
C SER A 31 -18.80 8.82 -4.77
N SER A 32 -18.61 9.21 -6.03
CA SER A 32 -18.22 8.37 -7.18
C SER A 32 -16.71 8.38 -7.50
N LEU A 33 -15.91 9.12 -6.72
CA LEU A 33 -14.45 9.18 -6.83
C LEU A 33 -13.82 8.75 -5.50
N THR A 34 -12.80 7.91 -5.57
CA THR A 34 -11.92 7.62 -4.44
C THR A 34 -10.54 8.20 -4.71
N GLU A 35 -10.13 9.16 -3.90
CA GLU A 35 -8.80 9.75 -3.96
C GLU A 35 -7.88 8.98 -3.03
N VAL A 36 -6.78 8.46 -3.57
CA VAL A 36 -5.77 7.74 -2.82
C VAL A 36 -4.48 8.53 -2.85
N THR A 37 -4.02 8.96 -1.67
CA THR A 37 -2.73 9.61 -1.50
C THR A 37 -1.75 8.63 -0.86
N VAL A 38 -0.66 8.35 -1.56
CA VAL A 38 0.42 7.49 -1.09
C VAL A 38 1.61 8.39 -0.75
N LYS A 39 2.01 8.38 0.51
CA LYS A 39 3.21 9.05 1.03
C LYS A 39 4.22 7.98 1.45
N PRO A 40 5.07 7.51 0.52
CA PRO A 40 6.05 6.49 0.82
C PRO A 40 7.16 7.05 1.71
N PHE A 41 7.70 6.24 2.63
CA PHE A 41 8.83 6.67 3.48
C PHE A 41 10.15 6.82 2.71
N ARG A 42 10.20 6.33 1.45
CA ARG A 42 11.32 6.46 0.52
C ARG A 42 10.78 6.69 -0.88
N ASN A 43 11.58 7.34 -1.73
CA ASN A 43 11.21 7.52 -3.13
C ASN A 43 10.94 6.18 -3.81
N LEU A 44 9.76 6.04 -4.40
CA LEU A 44 9.41 4.87 -5.21
C LEU A 44 10.08 4.97 -6.58
N SER A 45 10.64 3.86 -7.06
CA SER A 45 11.06 3.73 -8.45
C SER A 45 9.86 3.85 -9.39
N SER A 46 10.09 4.21 -10.65
CA SER A 46 9.04 4.32 -11.66
C SER A 46 8.23 3.02 -11.79
N ALA A 47 8.90 1.86 -11.73
CA ALA A 47 8.25 0.54 -11.75
C ALA A 47 7.31 0.34 -10.55
N ARG A 48 7.72 0.74 -9.34
CA ARG A 48 6.86 0.64 -8.15
C ARG A 48 5.70 1.63 -8.19
N LYS A 49 5.91 2.84 -8.68
CA LYS A 49 4.83 3.82 -8.90
C LYS A 49 3.78 3.28 -9.87
N GLN A 50 4.22 2.56 -10.89
CA GLN A 50 3.35 1.93 -11.87
C GLN A 50 2.50 0.80 -11.23
N LEU A 51 3.11 -0.08 -10.45
CA LEU A 51 2.38 -1.11 -9.70
C LEU A 51 1.32 -0.52 -8.76
N VAL A 52 1.62 0.58 -8.07
CA VAL A 52 0.64 1.28 -7.21
C VAL A 52 -0.56 1.80 -8.01
N LYS A 53 -0.33 2.30 -9.23
CA LYS A 53 -1.41 2.77 -10.12
C LYS A 53 -2.27 1.61 -10.64
N GLU A 54 -1.65 0.50 -10.99
CA GLU A 54 -2.34 -0.72 -11.45
C GLU A 54 -3.23 -1.30 -10.35
N GLU A 55 -2.70 -1.41 -9.13
CA GLU A 55 -3.47 -1.88 -7.98
C GLU A 55 -4.66 -0.95 -7.68
N ALA A 56 -4.46 0.36 -7.77
CA ALA A 56 -5.53 1.33 -7.56
C ALA A 56 -6.61 1.27 -8.65
N ALA A 57 -6.24 0.95 -9.89
CA ALA A 57 -7.21 0.72 -10.97
C ALA A 57 -8.06 -0.53 -10.67
N SER A 58 -7.42 -1.64 -10.29
CA SER A 58 -8.12 -2.87 -9.90
C SER A 58 -9.04 -2.64 -8.69
N PHE A 59 -8.58 -1.86 -7.71
CA PHE A 59 -9.41 -1.44 -6.58
C PHE A 59 -10.62 -0.60 -7.02
N GLY A 60 -10.45 0.30 -7.99
CA GLY A 60 -11.54 1.09 -8.54
C GLY A 60 -12.59 0.25 -9.26
N GLU A 61 -12.16 -0.70 -10.08
CA GLU A 61 -13.03 -1.68 -10.74
C GLU A 61 -13.83 -2.49 -9.70
N PHE A 62 -13.15 -3.01 -8.68
CA PHE A 62 -13.79 -3.78 -7.60
C PHE A 62 -14.84 -2.95 -6.85
N MET A 63 -14.52 -1.69 -6.55
CA MET A 63 -15.39 -0.80 -5.78
C MET A 63 -16.46 -0.12 -6.65
N GLY A 64 -16.47 -0.31 -7.97
CA GLY A 64 -17.37 0.37 -8.89
C GLY A 64 -17.22 1.89 -8.88
N THR A 65 -16.01 2.39 -8.61
CA THR A 65 -15.71 3.82 -8.44
C THR A 65 -14.45 4.17 -9.22
N LYS A 66 -14.38 5.39 -9.75
CA LYS A 66 -13.10 5.90 -10.25
C LYS A 66 -12.13 6.06 -9.08
N VAL A 67 -10.87 5.70 -9.27
CA VAL A 67 -9.80 5.91 -8.29
C VAL A 67 -8.74 6.81 -8.89
N GLU A 68 -8.35 7.85 -8.17
CA GLU A 68 -7.25 8.74 -8.56
C GLU A 68 -6.14 8.66 -7.53
N VAL A 69 -4.93 8.32 -8.01
CA VAL A 69 -3.76 8.13 -7.15
C VAL A 69 -2.80 9.31 -7.26
N THR A 70 -2.47 9.88 -6.12
CA THR A 70 -1.37 10.85 -5.97
C THR A 70 -0.26 10.21 -5.13
N ILE A 71 0.95 10.14 -5.67
CA ILE A 71 2.14 9.67 -4.95
C ILE A 71 3.01 10.89 -4.66
N LEU A 72 3.15 11.23 -3.37
CA LEU A 72 3.95 12.36 -2.88
C LEU A 72 5.44 12.01 -2.75
#